data_AF-A0A969EIL0-F1
#
_entry.id   AF-A0A969EIL0-F1
#
_cell.length_a   1.000
_cell.length_b   1.000
_cell.length_c   1.000
_cell.angle_alpha   90.00
_cell.angle_beta   90.00
_cell.angle_gamma   90.00
#
_symmetry.space_group_name_H-M   'P 1'
#
loop_
_entity.id
_entity.type
_entity.pdbx_description
1 polymer ?
#
loop_
_entity_poly.entity_id
_entity_poly.type
_entity_poly.pdbx_seq_one_letter_code
_entity_poly.pdbx_strand_id
1 'polypeptide(L)'
;MSPKIILRFSSAVFIFLMVSACTNTPSDKKSYSTYQQLVDLFVEWREFHAPEMIDGVPDYSDVAMKKQFTDLKSWQQRLNAFDTTGWPIKDQVDWYLVWAEMNGLDFEHRVTKPWVRDPAFYVWFYPYPSDVPEREGPNMYGAIELPRFGWPLSKDDAVEIAGRLRNINAVYEQAKKNLSGNAKDLWVTGKRTLDEQGDELESFANSVEADHPDLADAAREAKEVSDEFAKWVDEQASSKSGLSGVGKENYSWNLKNVHLIPYTWEEEKILMERELARSHSALRMSEHNNSDLPKLSRASTPEEYDKLINDGVDEFLQFLEEEEVLTMEEYMEPALRAQVGKFVPS
;
A
#
# COMPACT_ATOMS: atom_id res chain seq x y z
N MET A 1 -1.28 70.08 48.11
CA MET A 1 -1.62 69.37 46.85
C MET A 1 -2.21 68.02 47.21
N SER A 2 -3.29 67.61 46.54
CA SER A 2 -4.35 66.68 47.02
C SER A 2 -5.29 67.35 48.05
N PRO A 3 -6.61 67.07 48.12
CA PRO A 3 -7.21 65.74 47.89
C PRO A 3 -8.68 65.65 47.34
N LYS A 4 -9.10 64.39 47.07
CA LYS A 4 -10.39 63.69 47.36
C LYS A 4 -11.75 64.15 46.76
N ILE A 5 -12.26 63.27 45.88
CA ILE A 5 -13.58 62.56 45.83
C ILE A 5 -14.77 63.17 46.59
N ILE A 6 -15.91 63.42 45.91
CA ILE A 6 -17.29 63.23 46.42
C ILE A 6 -18.28 62.81 45.31
N LEU A 7 -18.95 61.69 45.57
CA LEU A 7 -20.32 61.23 45.26
C LEU A 7 -21.24 62.06 44.33
N ARG A 8 -21.93 61.36 43.41
CA ARG A 8 -23.34 61.63 43.06
C ARG A 8 -24.14 60.33 42.84
N PHE A 9 -25.31 60.29 43.47
CA PHE A 9 -26.32 59.22 43.43
C PHE A 9 -27.36 59.46 42.33
N SER A 10 -27.69 58.38 41.63
CA SER A 10 -28.98 57.90 41.08
C SER A 10 -30.02 58.84 40.44
N SER A 11 -30.40 58.50 39.19
CA SER A 11 -31.74 58.05 38.75
C SER A 11 -31.69 57.73 37.24
N ALA A 12 -31.52 56.47 36.84
CA ALA A 12 -32.56 55.46 36.57
C ALA A 12 -33.43 55.76 35.32
N VAL A 13 -33.04 55.16 34.18
CA VAL A 13 -33.94 54.85 33.05
C VAL A 13 -33.75 53.37 32.74
N PHE A 14 -34.82 52.59 32.92
CA PHE A 14 -34.90 51.16 32.64
C PHE A 14 -35.19 50.96 31.14
N ILE A 15 -34.31 50.24 30.43
CA ILE A 15 -34.63 49.61 29.15
C ILE A 15 -34.50 48.10 29.35
N PHE A 16 -35.60 47.41 29.14
CA PHE A 16 -35.75 45.97 29.26
C PHE A 16 -35.16 45.31 28.01
N LEU A 17 -34.02 44.62 28.13
CA LEU A 17 -33.51 43.72 27.08
C LEU A 17 -33.80 42.29 27.51
N MET A 18 -34.70 41.60 26.80
CA MET A 18 -34.85 40.16 26.90
C MET A 18 -33.58 39.50 26.34
N VAL A 19 -32.79 38.89 27.22
CA VAL A 19 -31.75 37.96 26.82
C VAL A 19 -32.40 36.58 26.74
N SER A 20 -32.63 36.09 25.52
CA SER A 20 -32.87 34.67 25.28
C SER A 20 -31.63 33.90 25.70
N ALA A 21 -31.73 33.20 26.83
CA ALA A 21 -30.75 32.21 27.22
C ALA A 21 -30.87 31.00 26.28
N CYS A 22 -30.10 30.98 25.21
CA CYS A 22 -29.75 29.73 24.55
C CYS A 22 -28.86 28.96 25.53
N THR A 23 -29.44 27.98 26.21
CA THR A 23 -28.68 26.96 26.92
C THR A 23 -27.90 26.15 25.89
N ASN A 24 -26.63 26.52 25.67
CA ASN A 24 -25.66 25.61 25.08
C ASN A 24 -25.46 24.48 26.09
N THR A 25 -26.16 23.37 25.88
CA THR A 25 -25.78 22.09 26.47
C THR A 25 -24.32 21.84 26.07
N PRO A 26 -23.39 21.59 26.99
CA PRO A 26 -22.08 21.10 26.61
C PRO A 26 -22.32 19.80 25.85
N SER A 27 -21.97 19.79 24.56
CA SER A 27 -21.74 18.53 23.88
C SER A 27 -20.65 17.84 24.69
N ASP A 28 -20.97 16.70 25.31
CA ASP A 28 -19.98 15.76 25.84
C ASP A 28 -19.08 15.37 24.68
N LYS A 29 -18.06 16.19 24.40
CA LYS A 29 -16.92 15.78 23.61
C LYS A 29 -16.31 14.63 24.39
N LYS A 30 -16.59 13.40 23.96
CA LYS A 30 -15.76 12.25 24.34
C LYS A 30 -14.31 12.70 24.18
N SER A 31 -13.59 12.81 25.28
CA SER A 31 -12.16 13.07 25.26
C SER A 31 -11.52 11.81 24.66
N TYR A 32 -11.06 11.91 23.43
CA TYR A 32 -10.14 10.94 22.86
C TYR A 32 -8.76 11.32 23.41
N SER A 33 -8.31 10.61 24.45
CA SER A 33 -7.08 10.96 25.17
C SER A 33 -6.25 9.74 25.58
N THR A 34 -6.73 8.52 25.37
CA THR A 34 -5.98 7.30 25.69
C THR A 34 -5.48 6.59 24.43
N TYR A 35 -4.34 5.91 24.56
CA TYR A 35 -3.81 5.07 23.51
C TYR A 35 -4.78 3.95 23.10
N GLN A 36 -5.50 3.34 24.05
CA GLN A 36 -6.50 2.32 23.74
C GLN A 36 -7.59 2.85 22.80
N GLN A 37 -8.02 4.10 22.95
CA GLN A 37 -9.00 4.69 22.03
C GLN A 37 -8.44 4.86 20.61
N LEU A 38 -7.12 5.06 20.45
CA LEU A 38 -6.49 5.10 19.13
C LEU A 38 -6.48 3.71 18.50
N VAL A 39 -6.19 2.66 19.29
CA VAL A 39 -6.27 1.27 18.84
C VAL A 39 -7.69 0.92 18.41
N ASP A 40 -8.69 1.27 19.22
CA ASP A 40 -10.09 1.04 18.88
C ASP A 40 -10.49 1.80 17.60
N LEU A 41 -10.08 3.07 17.46
CA LEU A 41 -10.28 3.85 16.24
C LEU A 41 -9.65 3.18 15.02
N PHE A 42 -8.44 2.63 15.16
CA PHE A 42 -7.73 1.97 14.08
C PHE A 42 -8.46 0.70 13.63
N VAL A 43 -8.95 -0.12 14.57
CA VAL A 43 -9.75 -1.32 14.24
C VAL A 43 -11.00 -0.93 13.45
N GLU A 44 -11.77 0.05 13.94
CA GLU A 44 -12.96 0.53 13.22
C GLU A 44 -12.60 1.18 11.87
N TRP A 45 -11.45 1.84 11.77
CA TRP A 45 -10.94 2.43 10.53
C TRP A 45 -10.63 1.36 9.49
N ARG A 46 -10.04 0.22 9.86
CA ARG A 46 -9.80 -0.90 8.94
C ARG A 46 -11.11 -1.47 8.37
N GLU A 47 -12.16 -1.54 9.18
CA GLU A 47 -13.50 -1.92 8.72
C GLU A 47 -14.09 -0.90 7.74
N PHE A 48 -13.90 0.39 7.99
CA PHE A 48 -14.35 1.46 7.09
C PHE A 48 -13.56 1.54 5.77
N HIS A 49 -12.26 1.27 5.82
CA HIS A 49 -11.37 1.30 4.66
C HIS A 49 -11.73 0.19 3.66
N ALA A 50 -12.11 -0.99 4.17
CA ALA A 50 -12.56 -2.09 3.33
C ALA A 50 -13.85 -1.73 2.58
N PRO A 51 -13.96 -2.01 1.27
CA PRO A 51 -15.20 -1.84 0.54
C PRO A 51 -16.26 -2.85 1.01
N GLU A 52 -17.53 -2.49 0.83
CA GLU A 52 -18.63 -3.43 1.05
C GLU A 52 -18.54 -4.58 0.04
N MET A 53 -18.79 -5.82 0.51
CA MET A 53 -18.83 -6.99 -0.34
C MET A 53 -20.28 -7.29 -0.76
N ILE A 54 -20.57 -7.18 -2.05
CA ILE A 54 -21.88 -7.48 -2.64
C ILE A 54 -21.75 -8.79 -3.42
N ASP A 55 -22.43 -9.84 -2.95
CA ASP A 55 -22.39 -11.18 -3.54
C ASP A 55 -20.96 -11.71 -3.77
N GLY A 56 -20.04 -11.39 -2.84
CA GLY A 56 -18.64 -11.81 -2.90
C GLY A 56 -17.75 -10.99 -3.84
N VAL A 57 -18.22 -9.83 -4.31
CA VAL A 57 -17.46 -8.85 -5.10
C VAL A 57 -17.36 -7.54 -4.32
N PRO A 58 -16.17 -6.93 -4.18
CA PRO A 58 -16.02 -5.62 -3.53
C PRO A 58 -16.67 -4.50 -4.37
N ASP A 59 -17.43 -3.62 -3.72
CA ASP A 59 -18.11 -2.50 -4.40
C ASP A 59 -17.18 -1.27 -4.52
N TYR A 60 -16.58 -1.12 -5.70
CA TYR A 60 -15.83 0.06 -6.14
C TYR A 60 -16.65 0.98 -7.06
N SER A 61 -17.99 0.85 -7.06
CA SER A 61 -18.85 1.73 -7.85
C SER A 61 -18.66 3.20 -7.50
N ASP A 62 -18.95 4.08 -8.46
CA ASP A 62 -18.89 5.52 -8.25
C ASP A 62 -19.74 5.99 -7.05
N VAL A 63 -20.86 5.30 -6.76
CA VAL A 63 -21.71 5.60 -5.59
C VAL A 63 -20.99 5.24 -4.29
N ALA A 64 -20.45 4.02 -4.19
CA ALA A 64 -19.72 3.57 -3.01
C ALA A 64 -18.49 4.44 -2.73
N MET A 65 -17.69 4.71 -3.77
CA MET A 65 -16.47 5.51 -3.65
C MET A 65 -16.76 6.97 -3.27
N LYS A 66 -17.82 7.58 -3.81
CA LYS A 66 -18.27 8.93 -3.38
C LYS A 66 -18.73 8.94 -1.93
N LYS A 67 -19.42 7.90 -1.47
CA LYS A 67 -19.84 7.77 -0.08
C LYS A 67 -18.62 7.65 0.83
N GLN A 68 -17.69 6.73 0.52
CA GLN A 68 -16.46 6.54 1.29
C GLN A 68 -15.65 7.84 1.38
N PHE A 69 -15.47 8.55 0.26
CA PHE A 69 -14.76 9.83 0.26
C PHE A 69 -15.45 10.92 1.08
N THR A 70 -16.80 10.93 1.11
CA THR A 70 -17.57 11.87 1.93
C THR A 70 -17.38 11.57 3.42
N ASP A 71 -17.46 10.30 3.79
CA ASP A 71 -17.38 9.83 5.16
C ASP A 71 -15.95 9.95 5.73
N LEU A 72 -14.91 9.84 4.88
CA LEU A 72 -13.49 9.98 5.25
C LEU A 72 -13.20 11.25 6.06
N LYS A 73 -13.88 12.36 5.75
CA LYS A 73 -13.71 13.63 6.48
C LYS A 73 -14.03 13.48 7.96
N SER A 74 -15.04 12.68 8.30
CA SER A 74 -15.41 12.43 9.70
C SER A 74 -14.35 11.60 10.44
N TRP A 75 -13.72 10.65 9.76
CA TRP A 75 -12.61 9.86 10.31
C TRP A 75 -11.38 10.70 10.59
N GLN A 76 -10.99 11.54 9.63
CA GLN A 76 -9.89 12.49 9.81
C GLN A 76 -10.20 13.44 10.99
N GLN A 77 -11.44 13.90 11.14
CA GLN A 77 -11.84 14.73 12.29
C GLN A 77 -11.77 13.98 13.62
N ARG A 78 -12.18 12.71 13.66
CA ARG A 78 -12.08 11.86 14.85
C ARG A 78 -10.62 11.66 15.28
N LEU A 79 -9.73 11.33 14.34
CA LEU A 79 -8.30 11.18 14.63
C LEU A 79 -7.65 12.48 15.11
N ASN A 80 -7.95 13.61 14.46
CA ASN A 80 -7.43 14.93 14.83
C ASN A 80 -8.01 15.48 16.15
N ALA A 81 -9.02 14.83 16.73
CA ALA A 81 -9.58 15.20 18.03
C ALA A 81 -8.80 14.60 19.22
N PHE A 82 -7.84 13.71 18.97
CA PHE A 82 -6.98 13.16 20.01
C PHE A 82 -6.05 14.23 20.57
N ASP A 83 -5.97 14.35 21.90
CA ASP A 83 -4.90 15.11 22.56
C ASP A 83 -3.71 14.18 22.79
N THR A 84 -2.71 14.29 21.93
CA THR A 84 -1.46 13.51 22.00
C THR A 84 -0.39 14.18 22.87
N THR A 85 -0.71 15.30 23.52
CA THR A 85 0.24 16.03 24.37
C THR A 85 0.72 15.13 25.51
N GLY A 86 2.04 14.95 25.59
CA GLY A 86 2.66 14.14 26.66
C GLY A 86 2.57 12.63 26.45
N TRP A 87 2.05 12.15 25.31
CA TRP A 87 2.12 10.73 24.97
C TRP A 87 3.59 10.28 24.82
N PRO A 88 3.92 9.02 25.17
CA PRO A 88 5.19 8.40 24.77
C PRO A 88 5.41 8.48 23.25
N ILE A 89 6.66 8.62 22.80
CA ILE A 89 6.98 8.76 21.37
C ILE A 89 6.40 7.62 20.53
N LYS A 90 6.49 6.36 21.01
CA LYS A 90 5.91 5.20 20.31
C LYS A 90 4.40 5.35 20.04
N ASP A 91 3.66 5.95 20.97
CA ASP A 91 2.20 6.13 20.83
C ASP A 91 1.91 7.31 19.88
N GLN A 92 2.76 8.34 19.86
CA GLN A 92 2.69 9.42 18.87
C GLN A 92 2.98 8.92 17.46
N VAL A 93 3.94 8.01 17.31
CA VAL A 93 4.27 7.37 16.02
C VAL A 93 3.04 6.63 15.49
N ASP A 94 2.38 5.82 16.31
CA ASP A 94 1.16 5.10 15.90
C ASP A 94 0.06 6.07 15.45
N TRP A 95 -0.12 7.20 16.15
CA TRP A 95 -1.06 8.23 15.72
C TRP A 95 -0.72 8.78 14.33
N TYR A 96 0.56 9.06 14.05
CA TYR A 96 1.01 9.54 12.73
C TYR A 96 0.88 8.48 11.63
N LEU A 97 1.02 7.19 11.96
CA LEU A 97 0.80 6.10 11.01
C LEU A 97 -0.68 6.02 10.60
N VAL A 98 -1.62 6.13 11.54
CA VAL A 98 -3.05 6.20 11.22
C VAL A 98 -3.37 7.46 10.41
N TRP A 99 -2.74 8.59 10.74
CA TRP A 99 -2.89 9.84 10.00
C TRP A 99 -2.40 9.69 8.54
N ALA A 100 -1.26 9.04 8.34
CA ALA A 100 -0.70 8.76 7.03
C ALA A 100 -1.59 7.82 6.20
N GLU A 101 -2.16 6.77 6.80
CA GLU A 101 -3.14 5.89 6.13
C GLU A 101 -4.38 6.66 5.66
N MET A 102 -4.97 7.50 6.50
CA MET A 102 -6.15 8.30 6.14
C MET A 102 -5.84 9.29 5.00
N ASN A 103 -4.62 9.82 4.95
CA ASN A 103 -4.15 10.65 3.84
C ASN A 103 -3.88 9.81 2.58
N GLY A 104 -3.46 8.56 2.72
CA GLY A 104 -3.34 7.59 1.63
C GLY A 104 -4.68 7.39 0.94
N LEU A 105 -5.74 7.07 1.69
CA LEU A 105 -7.09 6.90 1.14
C LEU A 105 -7.60 8.21 0.48
N ASP A 106 -7.38 9.37 1.10
CA ASP A 106 -7.74 10.67 0.50
C ASP A 106 -6.99 10.90 -0.83
N PHE A 107 -5.71 10.53 -0.89
CA PHE A 107 -4.91 10.61 -2.12
C PHE A 107 -5.45 9.67 -3.20
N GLU A 108 -5.89 8.48 -2.83
CA GLU A 108 -6.50 7.55 -3.77
C GLU A 108 -7.78 8.11 -4.38
N HIS A 109 -8.68 8.64 -3.56
CA HIS A 109 -9.92 9.25 -4.05
C HIS A 109 -9.70 10.49 -4.91
N ARG A 110 -8.70 11.31 -4.61
CA ARG A 110 -8.47 12.57 -5.33
C ARG A 110 -7.57 12.43 -6.55
N VAL A 111 -6.52 11.59 -6.46
CA VAL A 111 -5.37 11.62 -7.36
C VAL A 111 -5.21 10.33 -8.15
N THR A 112 -4.89 9.21 -7.48
CA THR A 112 -4.54 7.96 -8.19
C THR A 112 -5.75 7.25 -8.75
N LYS A 113 -6.89 7.25 -8.04
CA LYS A 113 -8.18 6.67 -8.44
C LYS A 113 -8.01 5.32 -9.16
N PRO A 114 -7.34 4.33 -8.54
CA PRO A 114 -6.94 3.12 -9.23
C PRO A 114 -8.14 2.38 -9.85
N TRP A 115 -9.27 2.29 -9.14
CA TRP A 115 -10.52 1.71 -9.65
C TRP A 115 -11.08 2.39 -10.91
N VAL A 116 -10.69 3.63 -11.21
CA VAL A 116 -11.11 4.37 -12.43
C VAL A 116 -10.06 4.32 -13.52
N ARG A 117 -8.78 4.33 -13.16
CA ARG A 117 -7.68 4.66 -14.07
C ARG A 117 -6.84 3.46 -14.49
N ASP A 118 -6.83 2.41 -13.68
CA ASP A 118 -5.88 1.31 -13.79
C ASP A 118 -6.60 -0.04 -13.97
N PRO A 119 -6.55 -0.64 -15.16
CA PRO A 119 -7.09 -1.98 -15.35
C PRO A 119 -6.38 -3.06 -14.51
N ALA A 120 -5.10 -2.89 -14.16
CA ALA A 120 -4.36 -3.85 -13.33
C ALA A 120 -4.87 -3.89 -11.88
N PHE A 121 -5.57 -2.84 -11.43
CA PHE A 121 -6.24 -2.85 -10.12
C PHE A 121 -7.20 -4.04 -9.97
N TYR A 122 -7.82 -4.48 -11.07
CA TYR A 122 -8.86 -5.52 -11.08
C TYR A 122 -8.32 -6.95 -11.19
N VAL A 123 -7.01 -7.17 -11.03
CA VAL A 123 -6.47 -8.52 -10.86
C VAL A 123 -7.15 -9.19 -9.66
N TRP A 124 -7.64 -10.40 -9.87
CA TRP A 124 -8.48 -11.14 -8.95
C TRP A 124 -7.81 -12.39 -8.38
N PHE A 125 -6.74 -12.87 -9.01
CA PHE A 125 -6.09 -14.12 -8.65
C PHE A 125 -4.57 -13.96 -8.57
N TYR A 126 -4.00 -14.41 -7.45
CA TYR A 126 -2.56 -14.43 -7.22
C TYR A 126 -2.10 -15.77 -6.65
N PRO A 127 -1.31 -16.55 -7.41
CA PRO A 127 -0.86 -17.88 -6.99
C PRO A 127 0.43 -17.87 -6.15
N TYR A 128 1.05 -16.72 -5.94
CA TYR A 128 2.35 -16.57 -5.26
C TYR A 128 2.29 -15.56 -4.09
N PRO A 129 3.19 -15.70 -3.09
CA PRO A 129 3.28 -14.73 -1.99
C PRO A 129 3.71 -13.36 -2.50
N SER A 130 3.21 -12.32 -1.84
CA SER A 130 3.76 -10.98 -1.97
C SER A 130 5.17 -10.94 -1.38
N ASP A 131 6.09 -10.22 -2.03
CA ASP A 131 7.46 -9.96 -1.55
C ASP A 131 7.52 -8.87 -0.48
N VAL A 132 6.43 -8.12 -0.33
CA VAL A 132 6.16 -7.16 0.75
C VAL A 132 4.88 -7.53 1.53
N PRO A 133 4.65 -7.03 2.77
CA PRO A 133 3.50 -7.42 3.59
C PRO A 133 2.12 -7.21 2.93
N GLU A 134 1.97 -6.16 2.12
CA GLU A 134 0.82 -5.92 1.24
C GLU A 134 1.34 -5.81 -0.19
N ARG A 135 0.57 -6.29 -1.19
CA ARG A 135 1.04 -6.33 -2.59
C ARG A 135 1.49 -4.97 -3.09
N GLU A 136 2.59 -4.97 -3.84
CA GLU A 136 3.09 -3.77 -4.49
C GLU A 136 2.04 -3.16 -5.43
N GLY A 137 1.79 -1.87 -5.25
CA GLY A 137 0.83 -1.12 -6.06
C GLY A 137 -0.64 -1.35 -5.71
N PRO A 138 -1.55 -0.59 -6.36
CA PRO A 138 -2.97 -0.68 -6.08
C PRO A 138 -3.54 -2.05 -6.47
N ASN A 139 -4.19 -2.72 -5.52
CA ASN A 139 -4.83 -4.01 -5.73
C ASN A 139 -6.26 -4.00 -5.15
N MET A 140 -7.14 -4.78 -5.76
CA MET A 140 -8.53 -4.86 -5.33
C MET A 140 -8.66 -5.65 -4.02
N TYR A 141 -9.44 -5.13 -3.08
CA TYR A 141 -9.73 -5.83 -1.84
C TYR A 141 -10.38 -7.19 -2.09
N GLY A 142 -9.97 -8.21 -1.34
CA GLY A 142 -10.60 -9.53 -1.41
C GLY A 142 -10.18 -10.39 -2.61
N ALA A 143 -9.13 -10.00 -3.35
CA ALA A 143 -8.49 -10.88 -4.34
C ALA A 143 -8.10 -12.25 -3.74
N ILE A 144 -8.05 -13.26 -4.60
CA ILE A 144 -7.72 -14.63 -4.23
C ILE A 144 -6.21 -14.74 -4.07
N GLU A 145 -5.81 -15.13 -2.87
CA GLU A 145 -4.43 -15.14 -2.39
C GLU A 145 -4.06 -16.57 -2.01
N LEU A 146 -3.58 -17.38 -2.96
CA LEU A 146 -3.32 -18.82 -2.70
C LEU A 146 -2.39 -19.10 -1.50
N PRO A 147 -1.37 -18.29 -1.20
CA PRO A 147 -0.51 -18.48 -0.02
C PRO A 147 -1.24 -18.39 1.33
N ARG A 148 -2.47 -17.86 1.37
CA ARG A 148 -3.30 -17.83 2.59
C ARG A 148 -3.95 -19.18 2.92
N PHE A 149 -3.93 -20.13 2.00
CA PHE A 149 -4.52 -21.45 2.18
C PHE A 149 -3.46 -22.48 2.60
N GLY A 150 -3.90 -23.49 3.35
CA GLY A 150 -3.05 -24.61 3.73
C GLY A 150 -2.83 -25.57 2.56
N TRP A 151 -1.63 -26.14 2.45
CA TRP A 151 -1.28 -27.13 1.43
C TRP A 151 -0.86 -28.46 2.08
N PRO A 152 -1.32 -29.63 1.59
CA PRO A 152 -2.25 -29.83 0.48
C PRO A 152 -3.65 -29.25 0.75
N LEU A 153 -4.31 -28.77 -0.31
CA LEU A 153 -5.56 -28.02 -0.21
C LEU A 153 -6.68 -28.89 0.36
N SER A 154 -7.46 -28.35 1.29
CA SER A 154 -8.64 -29.05 1.80
C SER A 154 -9.79 -29.01 0.79
N LYS A 155 -10.78 -29.90 0.93
CA LYS A 155 -11.97 -29.86 0.08
C LYS A 155 -12.79 -28.58 0.26
N ASP A 156 -12.86 -28.09 1.49
CA ASP A 156 -13.63 -26.88 1.81
C ASP A 156 -12.94 -25.64 1.22
N ASP A 157 -11.61 -25.56 1.32
CA ASP A 157 -10.83 -24.49 0.68
C ASP A 157 -10.96 -24.55 -0.85
N ALA A 158 -10.93 -25.74 -1.44
CA ALA A 158 -11.11 -25.89 -2.88
C ALA A 158 -12.48 -25.40 -3.35
N VAL A 159 -13.54 -25.67 -2.57
CA VAL A 159 -14.90 -25.16 -2.84
C VAL A 159 -14.96 -23.64 -2.67
N GLU A 160 -14.31 -23.08 -1.65
CA GLU A 160 -14.23 -21.63 -1.45
C GLU A 160 -13.55 -20.94 -2.64
N ILE A 161 -12.36 -21.41 -3.02
CA ILE A 161 -11.59 -20.82 -4.12
C ILE A 161 -12.37 -20.94 -5.43
N ALA A 162 -12.97 -22.09 -5.72
CA ALA A 162 -13.79 -22.27 -6.92
C ALA A 162 -14.99 -21.31 -6.97
N GLY A 163 -15.67 -21.11 -5.84
CA GLY A 163 -16.75 -20.12 -5.72
C GLY A 163 -16.28 -18.69 -5.98
N ARG A 164 -15.12 -18.30 -5.42
CA ARG A 164 -14.54 -16.97 -5.60
C ARG A 164 -14.03 -16.74 -7.03
N LEU A 165 -13.45 -17.74 -7.67
CA LEU A 165 -13.02 -17.66 -9.07
C LEU A 165 -14.21 -17.36 -9.99
N ARG A 166 -15.36 -17.99 -9.74
CA ARG A 166 -16.59 -17.76 -10.51
C ARG A 166 -17.16 -16.34 -10.35
N ASN A 167 -16.76 -15.59 -9.32
CA ASN A 167 -17.14 -14.18 -9.17
C ASN A 167 -16.40 -13.23 -10.13
N ILE A 168 -15.35 -13.69 -10.83
CA ILE A 168 -14.52 -12.84 -11.69
C ILE A 168 -15.33 -12.15 -12.81
N ASN A 169 -16.39 -12.79 -13.31
CA ASN A 169 -17.28 -12.16 -14.30
C ASN A 169 -17.98 -10.93 -13.71
N ALA A 170 -18.48 -11.01 -12.47
CA ALA A 170 -19.10 -9.87 -11.80
C ALA A 170 -18.08 -8.78 -11.45
N VAL A 171 -16.84 -9.15 -11.11
CA VAL A 171 -15.70 -8.21 -10.95
C VAL A 171 -15.49 -7.41 -12.24
N TYR A 172 -15.35 -8.07 -13.39
CA TYR A 172 -15.05 -7.38 -14.64
C TYR A 172 -16.24 -6.63 -15.25
N GLU A 173 -17.47 -7.06 -15.01
CA GLU A 173 -18.65 -6.26 -15.36
C GLU A 173 -18.74 -4.97 -14.55
N GLN A 174 -18.23 -4.96 -13.31
CA GLN A 174 -18.05 -3.74 -12.53
C GLN A 174 -16.88 -2.90 -13.09
N ALA A 175 -15.74 -3.54 -13.36
CA ALA A 175 -14.55 -2.88 -13.88
C ALA A 175 -14.82 -2.11 -15.17
N LYS A 176 -15.55 -2.71 -16.13
CA LYS A 176 -15.95 -2.06 -17.39
C LYS A 176 -16.76 -0.78 -17.18
N LYS A 177 -17.51 -0.67 -16.08
CA LYS A 177 -18.30 0.53 -15.73
C LYS A 177 -17.43 1.58 -15.03
N ASN A 178 -16.52 1.15 -14.17
CA ASN A 178 -15.68 2.03 -13.37
C ASN A 178 -14.52 2.63 -14.20
N LEU A 179 -13.92 1.83 -15.09
CA LEU A 179 -12.74 2.17 -15.89
C LEU A 179 -13.06 3.19 -16.99
N SER A 180 -13.11 4.46 -16.58
CA SER A 180 -13.35 5.62 -17.43
C SER A 180 -12.11 6.52 -17.58
N GLY A 181 -11.00 6.17 -16.92
CA GLY A 181 -9.75 6.92 -16.96
C GLY A 181 -9.07 6.93 -18.34
N ASN A 182 -8.13 7.87 -18.49
CA ASN A 182 -7.41 8.11 -19.75
C ASN A 182 -5.88 7.90 -19.63
N ALA A 183 -5.38 7.28 -18.56
CA ALA A 183 -3.95 7.10 -18.31
C ALA A 183 -3.35 6.02 -19.24
N LYS A 184 -2.76 6.41 -20.37
CA LYS A 184 -2.43 5.46 -21.45
C LYS A 184 -1.56 4.30 -21.01
N ASP A 185 -0.48 4.57 -20.27
CA ASP A 185 0.48 3.52 -19.94
C ASP A 185 -0.14 2.49 -19.02
N LEU A 186 -0.97 2.91 -18.04
CA LEU A 186 -1.69 1.98 -17.15
C LEU A 186 -2.60 1.03 -17.92
N TRP A 187 -3.24 1.48 -19.00
CA TRP A 187 -4.09 0.61 -19.82
C TRP A 187 -3.26 -0.38 -20.64
N VAL A 188 -2.16 0.09 -21.23
CA VAL A 188 -1.24 -0.77 -21.99
C VAL A 188 -0.59 -1.83 -21.09
N THR A 189 -0.11 -1.45 -19.92
CA THR A 189 0.49 -2.39 -18.96
C THR A 189 -0.54 -3.27 -18.28
N GLY A 190 -1.75 -2.75 -18.03
CA GLY A 190 -2.83 -3.51 -17.41
C GLY A 190 -3.26 -4.72 -18.23
N LYS A 191 -3.26 -4.60 -19.58
CA LYS A 191 -3.46 -5.77 -20.45
C LYS A 191 -2.43 -6.87 -20.15
N ARG A 192 -1.14 -6.53 -20.07
CA ARG A 192 -0.07 -7.50 -19.81
C ARG A 192 -0.29 -8.21 -18.48
N THR A 193 -0.64 -7.48 -17.42
CA THR A 193 -0.92 -8.08 -16.11
C THR A 193 -2.14 -9.01 -16.15
N LEU A 194 -3.17 -8.68 -16.93
CA LEU A 194 -4.35 -9.55 -17.09
C LEU A 194 -4.07 -10.79 -17.95
N ASP A 195 -3.19 -10.68 -18.96
CA ASP A 195 -2.68 -11.83 -19.71
C ASP A 195 -1.87 -12.76 -18.77
N GLU A 196 -0.99 -12.21 -17.94
CA GLU A 196 -0.20 -12.95 -16.93
C GLU A 196 -1.12 -13.72 -15.96
N GLN A 197 -2.19 -13.07 -15.45
CA GLN A 197 -3.20 -13.76 -14.64
C GLN A 197 -3.88 -14.92 -15.39
N GLY A 198 -4.15 -14.77 -16.70
CA GLY A 198 -4.73 -15.83 -17.52
C GLY A 198 -3.81 -17.06 -17.59
N ASP A 199 -2.51 -16.85 -17.78
CA ASP A 199 -1.51 -17.94 -17.79
C ASP A 199 -1.38 -18.60 -16.41
N GLU A 200 -1.46 -17.80 -15.35
CA GLU A 200 -1.44 -18.27 -13.95
C GLU A 200 -2.66 -19.13 -13.60
N LEU A 201 -3.85 -18.72 -14.03
CA LEU A 201 -5.08 -19.50 -13.85
C LEU A 201 -5.01 -20.85 -14.56
N GLU A 202 -4.45 -20.90 -15.77
CA GLU A 202 -4.23 -22.14 -16.51
C GLU A 202 -3.23 -23.06 -15.79
N SER A 203 -2.10 -22.49 -15.34
CA SER A 203 -1.09 -23.24 -14.58
C SER A 203 -1.68 -23.82 -13.29
N PHE A 204 -2.46 -23.00 -12.58
CA PHE A 204 -3.14 -23.43 -11.36
C PHE A 204 -4.17 -24.54 -11.63
N ALA A 205 -5.02 -24.40 -12.66
CA ALA A 205 -5.98 -25.42 -13.04
C ALA A 205 -5.32 -26.79 -13.25
N ASN A 206 -4.23 -26.81 -14.02
CA ASN A 206 -3.47 -28.03 -14.30
C ASN A 206 -2.82 -28.63 -13.04
N SER A 207 -2.45 -27.79 -12.06
CA SER A 207 -1.85 -28.26 -10.81
C SER A 207 -2.84 -28.95 -9.86
N VAL A 208 -4.13 -28.61 -9.94
CA VAL A 208 -5.17 -29.11 -9.00
C VAL A 208 -6.14 -30.10 -9.62
N GLU A 209 -6.12 -30.30 -10.94
CA GLU A 209 -7.10 -31.11 -11.70
C GLU A 209 -7.25 -32.55 -11.19
N ALA A 210 -6.16 -33.19 -10.77
CA ALA A 210 -6.18 -34.57 -10.30
C ALA A 210 -6.98 -34.75 -9.00
N ASP A 211 -6.87 -33.78 -8.09
CA ASP A 211 -7.45 -33.87 -6.74
C ASP A 211 -8.74 -33.05 -6.58
N HIS A 212 -8.89 -31.98 -7.38
CA HIS A 212 -9.98 -31.00 -7.30
C HIS A 212 -10.48 -30.59 -8.71
N PRO A 213 -11.17 -31.48 -9.45
CA PRO A 213 -11.60 -31.20 -10.82
C PRO A 213 -12.55 -29.99 -10.94
N ASP A 214 -13.49 -29.80 -10.00
CA ASP A 214 -14.37 -28.61 -10.03
C ASP A 214 -13.61 -27.28 -9.88
N LEU A 215 -12.53 -27.28 -9.09
CA LEU A 215 -11.67 -26.11 -8.93
C LEU A 215 -10.85 -25.84 -10.19
N ALA A 216 -10.34 -26.90 -10.85
CA ALA A 216 -9.66 -26.77 -12.12
C ALA A 216 -10.61 -26.22 -13.21
N ASP A 217 -11.85 -26.68 -13.25
CA ASP A 217 -12.87 -26.15 -14.16
C ASP A 217 -13.17 -24.67 -13.86
N ALA A 218 -13.38 -24.30 -12.59
CA ALA A 218 -13.59 -22.91 -12.20
C ALA A 218 -12.41 -21.99 -12.56
N ALA A 219 -11.16 -22.48 -12.47
CA ALA A 219 -9.98 -21.73 -12.87
C ALA A 219 -9.89 -21.52 -14.39
N ARG A 220 -10.26 -22.53 -15.20
CA ARG A 220 -10.33 -22.41 -16.66
C ARG A 220 -11.47 -21.48 -17.10
N GLU A 221 -12.64 -21.57 -16.47
CA GLU A 221 -13.74 -20.61 -16.67
C GLU A 221 -13.28 -19.18 -16.36
N ALA A 222 -12.59 -18.99 -15.23
CA ALA A 222 -12.05 -17.68 -14.85
C ALA A 222 -10.99 -17.16 -15.84
N LYS A 223 -10.17 -18.05 -16.38
CA LYS A 223 -9.20 -17.73 -17.42
C LYS A 223 -9.89 -17.17 -18.66
N GLU A 224 -10.91 -17.84 -19.17
CA GLU A 224 -11.64 -17.40 -20.36
C GLU A 224 -12.19 -15.97 -20.18
N VAL A 225 -12.78 -15.71 -19.02
CA VAL A 225 -13.29 -14.39 -18.65
C VAL A 225 -12.17 -13.35 -18.52
N SER A 226 -11.01 -13.73 -17.99
CA SER A 226 -9.80 -12.88 -17.92
C SER A 226 -9.25 -12.53 -19.30
N ASP A 227 -9.15 -13.50 -20.20
CA ASP A 227 -8.68 -13.30 -21.57
C ASP A 227 -9.63 -12.38 -22.35
N GLU A 228 -10.94 -12.51 -22.15
CA GLU A 228 -11.94 -11.60 -22.74
C GLU A 228 -11.83 -10.18 -22.20
N PHE A 229 -11.64 -10.03 -20.90
CA PHE A 229 -11.45 -8.71 -20.30
C PHE A 229 -10.15 -8.05 -20.75
N ALA A 230 -9.05 -8.81 -20.84
CA ALA A 230 -7.77 -8.32 -21.37
C ALA A 230 -7.89 -7.81 -22.81
N LYS A 231 -8.63 -8.52 -23.68
CA LYS A 231 -8.95 -8.06 -25.04
C LYS A 231 -9.73 -6.75 -25.03
N TRP A 232 -10.76 -6.65 -24.18
CA TRP A 232 -11.51 -5.40 -24.03
C TRP A 232 -10.61 -4.23 -23.56
N VAL A 233 -9.71 -4.48 -22.60
CA VAL A 233 -8.74 -3.48 -22.13
C VAL A 233 -7.83 -3.01 -23.28
N ASP A 234 -7.34 -3.93 -24.11
CA ASP A 234 -6.49 -3.62 -25.28
C ASP A 234 -7.23 -2.74 -26.31
N GLU A 235 -8.48 -3.09 -26.61
CA GLU A 235 -9.34 -2.31 -27.50
C GLU A 235 -9.51 -0.87 -26.99
N GLN A 236 -9.77 -0.71 -25.68
CA GLN A 236 -9.91 0.59 -25.04
C GLN A 236 -8.58 1.37 -24.99
N ALA A 237 -7.45 0.69 -24.76
CA ALA A 237 -6.12 1.27 -24.62
C ALA A 237 -5.71 2.08 -25.85
N SER A 238 -6.13 1.64 -27.05
CA SER A 238 -5.86 2.32 -28.33
C SER A 238 -6.32 3.78 -28.37
N SER A 239 -7.41 4.11 -27.65
CA SER A 239 -7.99 5.46 -27.58
C SER A 239 -7.38 6.33 -26.46
N LYS A 240 -6.58 5.74 -25.56
CA LYS A 240 -6.07 6.44 -24.39
C LYS A 240 -4.89 7.33 -24.74
N SER A 241 -4.86 8.53 -24.16
CA SER A 241 -3.88 9.58 -24.51
C SER A 241 -3.37 10.39 -23.32
N GLY A 242 -3.94 10.20 -22.14
CA GLY A 242 -3.59 10.93 -20.93
C GLY A 242 -2.33 10.39 -20.24
N LEU A 243 -1.73 11.24 -19.42
CA LEU A 243 -0.55 10.91 -18.64
C LEU A 243 -0.88 9.96 -17.48
N SER A 244 0.03 9.03 -17.21
CA SER A 244 -0.07 8.08 -16.10
C SER A 244 0.44 8.67 -14.78
N GLY A 245 1.44 9.54 -14.84
CA GLY A 245 2.02 10.19 -13.66
C GLY A 245 1.04 11.10 -12.91
N VAL A 246 1.28 11.25 -11.61
CA VAL A 246 0.45 12.08 -10.71
C VAL A 246 0.85 13.56 -10.70
N GLY A 247 2.01 13.90 -11.29
CA GLY A 247 2.57 15.25 -11.28
C GLY A 247 3.33 15.56 -9.98
N LYS A 248 4.25 16.52 -10.04
CA LYS A 248 5.22 16.79 -8.97
C LYS A 248 4.59 17.31 -7.68
N GLU A 249 3.55 18.12 -7.80
CA GLU A 249 2.83 18.66 -6.63
C GLU A 249 2.16 17.55 -5.84
N ASN A 250 1.44 16.65 -6.53
CA ASN A 250 0.82 15.48 -5.90
C ASN A 250 1.87 14.50 -5.38
N TYR A 251 2.97 14.29 -6.11
CA TYR A 251 4.08 13.44 -5.64
C TYR A 251 4.68 13.99 -4.34
N SER A 252 5.02 15.28 -4.31
CA SER A 252 5.56 15.94 -3.12
C SER A 252 4.57 15.93 -1.95
N TRP A 253 3.27 16.08 -2.23
CA TRP A 253 2.24 15.96 -1.22
C TRP A 253 2.18 14.54 -0.66
N ASN A 254 2.22 13.52 -1.53
CA ASN A 254 2.16 12.12 -1.11
C ASN A 254 3.40 11.70 -0.31
N LEU A 255 4.61 12.09 -0.73
CA LEU A 255 5.84 11.89 0.04
C LEU A 255 5.68 12.40 1.47
N LYS A 256 5.19 13.64 1.63
CA LYS A 256 5.09 14.28 2.95
C LYS A 256 3.96 13.76 3.82
N ASN A 257 2.80 13.48 3.24
CA ASN A 257 1.57 13.22 4.00
C ASN A 257 1.21 11.73 4.10
N VAL A 258 1.82 10.88 3.27
CA VAL A 258 1.60 9.42 3.25
C VAL A 258 2.89 8.68 3.60
N HIS A 259 4.01 8.99 2.94
CA HIS A 259 5.29 8.33 3.25
C HIS A 259 6.08 9.00 4.38
N LEU A 260 5.60 10.13 4.89
CA LEU A 260 6.23 10.92 5.95
C LEU A 260 7.69 11.34 5.63
N ILE A 261 8.01 11.46 4.34
CA ILE A 261 9.30 11.94 3.84
C ILE A 261 9.25 13.47 3.76
N PRO A 262 10.19 14.20 4.40
CA PRO A 262 10.12 15.66 4.52
C PRO A 262 10.56 16.42 3.26
N TYR A 263 10.89 15.70 2.18
CA TYR A 263 11.41 16.26 0.94
C TYR A 263 10.33 16.34 -0.14
N THR A 264 10.47 17.33 -1.00
CA THR A 264 9.73 17.43 -2.26
C THR A 264 10.36 16.55 -3.34
N TRP A 265 9.61 16.30 -4.42
CA TRP A 265 10.14 15.62 -5.60
C TRP A 265 11.44 16.26 -6.12
N GLU A 266 11.49 17.60 -6.16
CA GLU A 266 12.68 18.33 -6.60
C GLU A 266 13.89 18.08 -5.71
N GLU A 267 13.70 18.07 -4.39
CA GLU A 267 14.77 17.86 -3.42
C GLU A 267 15.30 16.42 -3.49
N GLU A 268 14.40 15.43 -3.58
CA GLU A 268 14.81 14.03 -3.77
C GLU A 268 15.60 13.85 -5.06
N LYS A 269 15.13 14.47 -6.16
CA LYS A 269 15.85 14.41 -7.44
C LYS A 269 17.27 14.97 -7.30
N ILE A 270 17.46 16.10 -6.61
CA ILE A 270 18.78 16.69 -6.39
C ILE A 270 19.68 15.75 -5.58
N LEU A 271 19.13 15.13 -4.52
CA LEU A 271 19.87 14.16 -3.70
C LEU A 271 20.31 12.96 -4.55
N MET A 272 19.42 12.43 -5.39
CA MET A 272 19.71 11.29 -6.26
C MET A 272 20.74 11.63 -7.36
N GLU A 273 20.63 12.80 -8.01
CA GLU A 273 21.61 13.23 -9.01
C GLU A 273 23.00 13.43 -8.40
N ARG A 274 23.08 14.01 -7.19
CA ARG A 274 24.33 14.13 -6.45
C ARG A 274 24.91 12.75 -6.13
N GLU A 275 24.07 11.82 -5.66
CA GLU A 275 24.51 10.49 -5.27
C GLU A 275 24.97 9.65 -6.46
N LEU A 276 24.33 9.80 -7.61
CA LEU A 276 24.76 9.22 -8.88
C LEU A 276 26.15 9.73 -9.28
N ALA A 277 26.37 11.05 -9.24
CA ALA A 277 27.66 11.65 -9.56
C ALA A 277 28.77 11.19 -8.58
N ARG A 278 28.44 11.12 -7.28
CA ARG A 278 29.35 10.63 -6.23
C ARG A 278 29.72 9.17 -6.48
N SER A 279 28.74 8.32 -6.76
CA SER A 279 28.93 6.89 -7.02
C SER A 279 29.79 6.63 -8.25
N HIS A 280 29.55 7.35 -9.35
CA HIS A 280 30.42 7.26 -10.53
C HIS A 280 31.86 7.72 -10.24
N SER A 281 32.03 8.79 -9.48
CA SER A 281 33.37 9.28 -9.11
C SER A 281 34.12 8.25 -8.27
N ALA A 282 33.45 7.69 -7.25
CA ALA A 282 33.99 6.66 -6.39
C ALA A 282 34.37 5.41 -7.20
N LEU A 283 33.50 4.95 -8.10
CA LEU A 283 33.80 3.81 -8.98
C LEU A 283 35.06 4.05 -9.81
N ARG A 284 35.21 5.22 -10.45
CA ARG A 284 36.42 5.52 -11.24
C ARG A 284 37.68 5.58 -10.40
N MET A 285 37.61 6.12 -9.18
CA MET A 285 38.75 6.12 -8.25
C MET A 285 39.12 4.70 -7.82
N SER A 286 38.14 3.86 -7.49
CA SER A 286 38.35 2.46 -7.15
C SER A 286 38.94 1.66 -8.33
N GLU A 287 38.44 1.86 -9.55
CA GLU A 287 38.99 1.22 -10.76
C GLU A 287 40.45 1.63 -10.99
N HIS A 288 40.78 2.90 -10.79
CA HIS A 288 42.15 3.39 -10.94
C HIS A 288 43.07 2.82 -9.86
N ASN A 289 42.66 2.86 -8.59
CA ASN A 289 43.46 2.33 -7.47
C ASN A 289 43.71 0.82 -7.60
N ASN A 290 42.76 0.10 -8.21
CA ASN A 290 42.82 -1.34 -8.40
C ASN A 290 43.26 -1.74 -9.82
N SER A 291 43.82 -0.81 -10.62
CA SER A 291 44.13 -1.07 -12.04
C SER A 291 45.17 -2.17 -12.25
N ASP A 292 46.02 -2.38 -11.25
CA ASP A 292 47.10 -3.38 -11.27
C ASP A 292 46.66 -4.76 -10.74
N LEU A 293 45.43 -4.87 -10.23
CA LEU A 293 44.88 -6.13 -9.76
C LEU A 293 44.31 -6.96 -10.92
N PRO A 294 44.38 -8.31 -10.84
CA PRO A 294 43.69 -9.16 -11.81
C PRO A 294 42.17 -8.93 -11.73
N LYS A 295 41.49 -9.12 -12.86
CA LYS A 295 40.02 -9.07 -12.91
C LYS A 295 39.44 -10.17 -12.02
N LEU A 296 38.38 -9.85 -11.29
CA LEU A 296 37.60 -10.84 -10.54
C LEU A 296 37.03 -11.90 -11.51
N SER A 297 37.20 -13.17 -11.15
CA SER A 297 36.62 -14.30 -11.85
C SER A 297 35.24 -14.64 -11.27
N ARG A 298 34.33 -15.10 -12.13
CA ARG A 298 33.05 -15.66 -11.70
C ARG A 298 33.21 -17.13 -11.35
N ALA A 299 32.46 -17.61 -10.36
CA ALA A 299 32.29 -19.04 -10.16
C ALA A 299 31.73 -19.67 -11.44
N SER A 300 32.33 -20.76 -11.89
CA SER A 300 32.00 -21.44 -13.15
C SER A 300 31.35 -22.79 -12.93
N THR A 301 31.31 -23.28 -11.70
CA THR A 301 30.63 -24.53 -11.31
C THR A 301 29.75 -24.34 -10.09
N PRO A 302 28.76 -25.22 -9.86
CA PRO A 302 27.98 -25.25 -8.62
C PRO A 302 28.87 -25.29 -7.36
N GLU A 303 29.93 -26.11 -7.37
CA GLU A 303 30.81 -26.26 -6.21
C GLU A 303 31.63 -25.00 -5.92
N GLU A 304 32.12 -24.33 -6.96
CA GLU A 304 32.81 -23.04 -6.82
C GLU A 304 31.86 -21.96 -6.30
N TYR A 305 30.61 -21.95 -6.76
CA TYR A 305 29.59 -21.00 -6.32
C TYR A 305 29.20 -21.25 -4.86
N ASP A 306 28.91 -22.50 -4.51
CA ASP A 306 28.53 -22.90 -3.15
C ASP A 306 29.64 -22.58 -2.16
N LYS A 307 30.90 -22.80 -2.53
CA LYS A 307 32.03 -22.38 -1.72
C LYS A 307 32.10 -20.86 -1.58
N LEU A 308 32.09 -20.14 -2.70
CA LEU A 308 32.23 -18.68 -2.72
C LEU A 308 31.16 -17.99 -1.86
N ILE A 309 29.91 -18.43 -1.98
CA ILE A 309 28.79 -17.79 -1.28
C ILE A 309 28.81 -18.13 0.22
N ASN A 310 29.17 -19.35 0.62
CA ASN A 310 29.25 -19.70 2.03
C ASN A 310 30.44 -19.03 2.71
N ASP A 311 31.62 -19.01 2.06
CA ASP A 311 32.78 -18.26 2.56
C ASP A 311 32.42 -16.77 2.73
N GLY A 312 31.68 -16.19 1.76
CA GLY A 312 31.22 -14.80 1.84
C GLY A 312 30.18 -14.53 2.93
N VAL A 313 29.29 -15.50 3.21
CA VAL A 313 28.36 -15.42 4.34
C VAL A 313 29.11 -15.45 5.67
N ASP A 314 30.10 -16.34 5.80
CA ASP A 314 30.95 -16.44 6.99
C ASP A 314 31.67 -15.12 7.23
N GLU A 315 32.34 -14.58 6.20
CA GLU A 315 33.07 -13.31 6.25
C GLU A 315 32.15 -12.14 6.59
N PHE A 316 30.95 -12.07 5.98
CA PHE A 316 30.00 -10.99 6.23
C PHE A 316 29.48 -11.00 7.66
N LEU A 317 29.08 -12.17 8.19
CA LEU A 317 28.58 -12.28 9.56
C LEU A 317 29.67 -11.99 10.58
N GLN A 318 30.87 -12.52 10.36
CA GLN A 318 32.03 -12.22 11.20
C GLN A 318 32.34 -10.72 11.21
N PHE A 319 32.33 -10.06 10.04
CA PHE A 319 32.53 -8.62 9.94
C PHE A 319 31.48 -7.83 10.72
N LEU A 320 30.19 -8.20 10.60
CA LEU A 320 29.11 -7.53 11.33
C LEU A 320 29.27 -7.66 12.85
N GLU A 321 29.71 -8.82 13.32
CA GLU A 321 29.98 -9.09 14.74
C GLU A 321 31.21 -8.32 15.25
N GLU A 322 32.35 -8.47 14.57
CA GLU A 322 33.64 -7.92 14.99
C GLU A 322 33.67 -6.39 14.96
N GLU A 323 33.04 -5.78 13.94
CA GLU A 323 32.94 -4.33 13.82
C GLU A 323 31.73 -3.75 14.56
N GLU A 324 31.02 -4.60 15.32
CA GLU A 324 29.86 -4.23 16.15
C GLU A 324 28.80 -3.42 15.36
N VAL A 325 28.59 -3.77 14.09
CA VAL A 325 27.67 -3.05 13.18
C VAL A 325 26.21 -3.31 13.58
N LEU A 326 25.92 -4.55 14.00
CA LEU A 326 24.59 -5.01 14.43
C LEU A 326 24.72 -5.93 15.65
N THR A 327 23.68 -6.01 16.46
CA THR A 327 23.57 -7.07 17.47
C THR A 327 23.28 -8.39 16.76
N MET A 328 24.21 -9.34 16.87
CA MET A 328 24.07 -10.66 16.25
C MET A 328 23.09 -11.52 17.03
N GLU A 329 22.11 -12.08 16.34
CA GLU A 329 21.10 -12.97 16.91
C GLU A 329 21.26 -14.39 16.36
N GLU A 330 20.94 -15.40 17.17
CA GLU A 330 21.14 -16.83 16.83
C GLU A 330 20.47 -17.24 15.51
N TYR A 331 19.39 -16.57 15.11
CA TYR A 331 18.65 -16.88 13.89
C TYR A 331 19.26 -16.29 12.62
N MET A 332 20.15 -15.30 12.72
CA MET A 332 20.62 -14.54 11.55
C MET A 332 21.41 -15.41 10.58
N GLU A 333 22.35 -16.21 11.09
CA GLU A 333 23.15 -17.11 10.24
C GLU A 333 22.29 -18.20 9.58
N PRO A 334 21.47 -18.99 10.31
CA PRO A 334 20.59 -19.97 9.68
C PRO A 334 19.64 -19.36 8.65
N ALA A 335 19.10 -18.17 8.93
CA ALA A 335 18.19 -17.48 8.02
C ALA A 335 18.91 -17.03 6.74
N LEU A 336 20.09 -16.43 6.85
CA LEU A 336 20.86 -15.99 5.69
C LEU A 336 21.30 -17.16 4.82
N ARG A 337 21.78 -18.26 5.43
CA ARG A 337 22.16 -19.47 4.68
C ARG A 337 20.98 -20.13 3.97
N ALA A 338 19.77 -20.06 4.54
CA ALA A 338 18.57 -20.57 3.90
C ALA A 338 18.16 -19.77 2.63
N GLN A 339 18.66 -18.54 2.47
CA GLN A 339 18.41 -17.66 1.31
C GLN A 339 19.51 -17.69 0.26
N VAL A 340 20.55 -18.51 0.43
CA VAL A 340 21.60 -18.68 -0.56
C VAL A 340 21.00 -19.25 -1.86
N GLY A 341 21.17 -18.50 -2.95
CA GLY A 341 20.72 -18.90 -4.28
C GLY A 341 21.43 -20.15 -4.80
N LYS A 342 20.95 -20.68 -5.93
CA LYS A 342 21.62 -21.79 -6.62
C LYS A 342 22.43 -21.26 -7.80
N PHE A 343 23.50 -21.96 -8.15
CA PHE A 343 24.25 -21.66 -9.36
C PHE A 343 23.36 -21.71 -10.61
N VAL A 344 23.35 -20.63 -11.38
CA VAL A 344 22.71 -20.53 -12.69
C VAL A 344 23.80 -20.38 -13.75
N PRO A 345 23.98 -21.37 -14.65
CA PRO A 345 24.92 -21.26 -15.75
C PRO A 345 24.63 -20.04 -16.62
N SER A 346 25.69 -19.37 -17.07
CA SER A 346 25.62 -18.16 -17.93
C SER A 346 25.13 -18.43 -19.34
#